data_AF-A0A433KSR7-F1
#
_entry.id   AF-A0A433KSR7-F1
#
_cell.length_a   1.000
_cell.length_b   1.000
_cell.length_c   1.000
_cell.angle_alpha   90.00
_cell.angle_beta   90.00
_cell.angle_gamma   90.00
#
_symmetry.space_group_name_H-M   'P 1'
#
loop_
_entity.id
_entity.type
_entity.pdbx_description
1 polymer ?
#
loop_
_entity_poly.entity_id
_entity_poly.type
_entity_poly.pdbx_seq_one_letter_code
_entity_poly.pdbx_strand_id
1 'polypeptide(L)'
;MVSDARAVATKPFHPWTNGQVERMNRTIKEATVRAFHYTSLGQLQSHLKDYLWAYNSARPLRALKGKTPIEFILEQWQKEPERFYDDPNHYFTGSNT
;
A
#
# COMPACT_ATOMS: atom_id res chain seq x y z
N MET A 1 0.71 21.96 2.58
CA MET A 1 0.00 21.64 3.84
C MET A 1 0.81 20.56 4.55
N VAL A 2 1.22 20.79 5.79
CA VAL A 2 1.85 19.76 6.60
C VAL A 2 0.71 18.89 7.13
N SER A 3 0.61 17.66 6.66
CA SER A 3 -0.34 16.68 7.18
C SER A 3 0.00 16.42 8.65
N ASP A 4 -0.91 16.73 9.57
CA ASP A 4 -0.82 16.38 11.00
C ASP A 4 -1.02 14.86 11.18
N ALA A 5 -0.06 14.08 10.69
CA ALA A 5 -0.02 12.65 10.94
C ALA A 5 0.54 12.41 12.34
N ARG A 6 -0.32 12.01 13.28
CA ARG A 6 0.11 11.62 14.62
C ARG A 6 1.02 10.39 14.54
N ALA A 7 2.32 10.56 14.76
CA ALA A 7 3.25 9.44 14.88
C ALA A 7 2.98 8.70 16.20
N VAL A 8 2.49 7.45 16.10
CA VAL A 8 2.28 6.58 17.26
C VAL A 8 3.33 5.48 17.23
N ALA A 9 4.27 5.51 18.17
CA ALA A 9 5.21 4.42 18.35
C ALA A 9 4.50 3.22 18.99
N THR A 10 4.70 2.03 18.43
CA THR A 10 4.15 0.79 19.00
C THR A 10 4.80 0.51 20.35
N LYS A 11 4.00 0.12 21.36
CA LYS A 11 4.56 -0.32 22.64
C LYS A 11 5.50 -1.53 22.42
N PRO A 12 6.64 -1.60 23.12
CA PRO A 12 7.48 -2.79 23.14
C PRO A 12 6.64 -4.03 23.51
N PHE A 13 6.95 -5.19 22.92
CA PHE A 13 6.28 -6.48 23.17
C PHE A 13 4.85 -6.64 22.62
N HIS A 14 4.47 -5.84 21.63
CA HIS A 14 3.15 -5.92 20.96
C HIS A 14 3.26 -6.25 19.45
N PRO A 15 3.77 -7.44 19.10
CA PRO A 15 4.19 -7.79 17.73
C PRO A 15 3.04 -7.75 16.70
N TRP A 16 1.79 -7.93 17.12
CA TRP A 16 0.66 -7.93 16.19
C TRP A 16 0.37 -6.56 15.56
N THR A 17 0.78 -5.48 16.22
CA THR A 17 0.58 -4.11 15.73
C THR A 17 1.49 -3.80 14.54
N ASN A 18 2.68 -4.38 14.51
CA ASN A 18 3.61 -4.27 13.39
C ASN A 18 3.49 -5.43 12.39
N GLY A 19 2.81 -6.52 12.77
CA GLY A 19 2.72 -7.74 11.97
C GLY A 19 2.10 -7.55 10.59
N GLN A 20 1.20 -6.58 10.40
CA GLN A 20 0.66 -6.25 9.07
C GLN A 20 1.74 -5.63 8.17
N VAL A 21 2.51 -4.66 8.68
CA VAL A 21 3.61 -4.02 7.96
C VAL A 21 4.72 -5.03 7.68
N GLU A 22 5.07 -5.87 8.65
CA GLU A 22 6.06 -6.94 8.48
C GLU A 22 5.65 -7.96 7.42
N ARG A 23 4.37 -8.39 7.43
CA ARG A 23 3.83 -9.31 6.41
C ARG A 23 3.87 -8.66 5.03
N MET A 24 3.47 -7.39 4.91
CA MET A 24 3.54 -6.65 3.65
C MET A 24 4.98 -6.54 3.14
N ASN A 25 5.91 -6.13 4.01
CA ASN A 25 7.33 -6.01 3.67
C ASN A 25 7.93 -7.34 3.22
N ARG A 26 7.53 -8.45 3.83
CA ARG A 26 7.95 -9.79 3.38
C ARG A 26 7.42 -10.10 1.98
N THR A 27 6.15 -9.86 1.70
CA THR A 27 5.55 -10.07 0.37
C THR A 27 6.22 -9.22 -0.71
N ILE A 28 6.53 -7.96 -0.42
CA ILE A 28 7.27 -7.08 -1.34
C ILE A 28 8.67 -7.65 -1.60
N LYS A 29 9.39 -8.06 -0.56
CA LYS A 29 10.74 -8.63 -0.71
C LYS A 29 10.73 -9.92 -1.53
N GLU A 30 9.74 -10.78 -1.31
CA GLU A 30 9.55 -12.03 -2.07
C GLU A 30 9.28 -11.78 -3.54
N ALA A 31 8.48 -10.76 -3.86
CA ALA A 31 8.18 -10.41 -5.25
C ALA A 31 9.28 -9.60 -5.95
N THR A 32 10.23 -9.02 -5.21
CA THR A 32 11.27 -8.14 -5.76
C THR A 32 12.67 -8.71 -5.52
N VAL A 33 13.37 -8.24 -4.49
CA VAL A 33 14.80 -8.50 -4.23
C VAL A 33 15.16 -9.96 -4.02
N ARG A 34 14.20 -10.84 -3.71
CA ARG A 34 14.44 -12.29 -3.60
C ARG A 34 14.27 -13.03 -4.94
N ALA A 35 13.50 -12.47 -5.86
CA ALA A 35 13.21 -13.09 -7.16
C ALA A 35 14.05 -12.51 -8.31
N PHE A 36 14.54 -11.28 -8.15
CA PHE A 36 15.25 -10.54 -9.19
C PHE A 36 16.55 -9.93 -8.66
N HIS A 37 17.53 -9.83 -9.54
CA HIS A 37 18.76 -9.09 -9.27
C HIS A 37 18.71 -7.72 -9.94
N TYR A 38 19.12 -6.67 -9.23
CA TYR A 38 19.13 -5.30 -9.74
C TYR A 38 20.55 -4.78 -9.85
N THR A 39 20.84 -4.09 -10.94
CA THR A 39 22.16 -3.46 -11.16
C THR A 39 22.21 -2.03 -10.62
N SER A 40 21.06 -1.43 -10.33
CA SER A 40 20.95 -0.09 -9.76
C SER A 40 19.71 0.06 -8.88
N LEU A 41 19.75 1.05 -7.98
CA LEU A 41 18.60 1.40 -7.15
C LEU A 41 17.41 1.89 -8.00
N GLY A 42 17.66 2.55 -9.13
CA GLY A 42 16.61 3.01 -10.04
C GLY A 42 15.79 1.86 -10.64
N GLN A 43 16.43 0.74 -10.98
CA GLN A 43 15.71 -0.45 -11.45
C GLN A 43 14.81 -1.04 -10.36
N LEU A 44 15.31 -1.12 -9.12
CA LEU A 44 14.51 -1.56 -7.98
C LEU A 44 13.32 -0.62 -7.73
N GLN A 45 13.53 0.69 -7.80
CA GLN A 45 12.46 1.68 -7.61
C GLN A 45 11.37 1.57 -8.69
N SER A 46 11.75 1.41 -9.96
CA SER A 46 10.78 1.22 -11.04
C SER A 46 9.95 -0.05 -10.84
N HIS A 47 10.63 -1.18 -10.59
CA HIS A 47 9.92 -2.44 -10.39
C HIS A 47 9.03 -2.41 -9.14
N LEU A 48 9.47 -1.77 -8.05
CA LEU A 48 8.62 -1.57 -6.87
C LEU A 48 7.37 -0.76 -7.20
N LYS A 49 7.51 0.31 -8.00
CA LYS A 49 6.36 1.13 -8.43
C LYS A 49 5.37 0.29 -9.23
N ASP A 50 5.85 -0.48 -10.21
CA ASP A 50 5.01 -1.34 -11.05
C ASP A 50 4.32 -2.45 -10.22
N TYR A 51 5.08 -3.08 -9.32
CA TYR A 51 4.55 -4.10 -8.42
C TYR A 51 3.48 -3.55 -7.49
N LEU A 52 3.72 -2.39 -6.86
CA LEU A 52 2.75 -1.77 -5.96
C LEU A 52 1.49 -1.36 -6.71
N TRP A 53 1.64 -0.81 -7.93
CA TRP A 53 0.49 -0.49 -8.78
C TRP A 53 -0.33 -1.75 -9.07
N ALA A 54 0.29 -2.82 -9.58
CA ALA A 54 -0.40 -4.07 -9.88
C ALA A 54 -1.03 -4.72 -8.64
N TYR A 55 -0.35 -4.69 -7.49
CA TYR A 55 -0.89 -5.21 -6.23
C TYR A 55 -2.13 -4.44 -5.79
N ASN A 56 -2.07 -3.10 -5.87
CA ASN A 56 -3.14 -2.22 -5.41
C ASN A 56 -4.34 -2.18 -6.36
N SER A 57 -4.14 -2.38 -7.67
CA SER A 57 -5.18 -2.23 -8.69
C SER A 57 -5.70 -3.53 -9.29
N ALA A 58 -4.90 -4.60 -9.35
CA ALA A 58 -5.24 -5.80 -10.12
C ALA A 58 -5.35 -7.08 -9.26
N ARG A 59 -4.93 -7.05 -7.99
CA ARG A 59 -4.95 -8.24 -7.12
C ARG A 59 -6.07 -8.18 -6.06
N PRO A 60 -7.19 -8.88 -6.28
CA PRO A 60 -8.18 -9.15 -5.23
C PRO A 60 -7.59 -9.81 -4.00
N LEU A 61 -7.91 -9.28 -2.82
CA LEU A 61 -7.47 -9.86 -1.55
C LEU A 61 -8.64 -10.57 -0.86
N ARG A 62 -8.41 -11.83 -0.45
CA ARG A 62 -9.39 -12.60 0.32
C ARG A 62 -9.81 -11.90 1.62
N ALA A 63 -8.86 -11.23 2.29
CA ALA A 63 -9.13 -10.47 3.50
C ALA A 63 -10.08 -9.27 3.26
N LEU A 64 -10.12 -8.75 2.03
CA LEU A 64 -10.99 -7.66 1.61
C LEU A 64 -12.24 -8.16 0.88
N LYS A 65 -12.64 -9.42 1.11
CA LYS A 65 -13.80 -10.06 0.47
C LYS A 65 -13.72 -10.04 -1.08
N GLY A 66 -12.52 -10.20 -1.62
CA GLY A 66 -12.31 -10.23 -3.08
C GLY A 66 -12.17 -8.86 -3.73
N LYS A 67 -12.00 -7.79 -2.95
CA LYS A 67 -11.67 -6.45 -3.46
C LYS A 67 -10.17 -6.25 -3.56
N THR A 68 -9.75 -5.44 -4.52
CA THR A 68 -8.41 -4.87 -4.55
C THR A 68 -8.26 -3.82 -3.43
N PRO A 69 -7.03 -3.50 -3.02
CA PRO A 69 -6.79 -2.43 -2.05
C PRO A 69 -7.41 -1.08 -2.46
N ILE A 70 -7.31 -0.69 -3.73
CA ILE A 70 -7.87 0.58 -4.23
C ILE A 70 -9.40 0.58 -4.11
N GLU A 71 -10.07 -0.46 -4.61
CA GLU A 71 -11.53 -0.56 -4.51
C GLU A 71 -12.01 -0.50 -3.07
N PHE A 72 -11.30 -1.18 -2.17
CA PHE A 72 -11.63 -1.15 -0.75
C PHE A 72 -11.53 0.26 -0.16
N ILE A 73 -10.43 1.00 -0.44
CA ILE A 73 -10.23 2.36 0.04
C ILE A 73 -11.30 3.30 -0.52
N LEU A 74 -11.58 3.24 -1.82
CA LEU A 74 -12.60 4.07 -2.46
C LEU A 74 -14.00 3.81 -1.87
N GLU A 75 -14.34 2.54 -1.61
CA GLU A 75 -15.60 2.19 -0.97
C GLU A 75 -15.67 2.66 0.50
N GLN A 76 -14.57 2.57 1.25
CA GLN A 76 -14.55 3.10 2.62
C GLN A 76 -14.73 4.62 2.63
N TRP A 77 -14.09 5.33 1.70
CA TRP A 77 -14.24 6.77 1.58
C TRP A 77 -15.66 7.18 1.19
N GLN A 78 -16.32 6.44 0.29
CA GLN A 78 -17.74 6.70 -0.03
C GLN A 78 -18.67 6.50 1.17
N LYS A 79 -18.32 5.62 2.11
CA LYS A 79 -19.13 5.30 3.29
C LYS A 79 -18.89 6.25 4.46
N GLU A 80 -17.63 6.56 4.73
CA GLU A 80 -17.17 7.31 5.92
C GLU A 80 -16.06 8.30 5.50
N PRO A 81 -16.37 9.31 4.67
CA PRO A 81 -15.37 10.24 4.12
C PRO A 81 -14.65 11.04 5.20
N GLU A 82 -15.28 11.29 6.34
CA GLU A 82 -14.73 12.03 7.48
C GLU A 82 -13.54 11.33 8.17
N ARG A 83 -13.34 10.03 7.89
CA ARG A 83 -12.18 9.27 8.41
C ARG A 83 -10.92 9.48 7.59
N PHE A 84 -11.03 10.15 6.45
CA PHE A 84 -9.92 10.43 5.54
C PHE A 84 -9.57 11.91 5.63
N TYR A 85 -8.26 12.21 5.59
CA TYR A 85 -7.80 13.59 5.56
C TYR A 85 -8.01 14.25 4.18
N ASP A 86 -7.91 13.45 3.11
CA ASP A 86 -8.02 13.91 1.71
C ASP A 86 -8.87 12.95 0.88
N ASP A 87 -9.38 13.43 -0.26
CA ASP A 87 -10.06 12.59 -1.26
C ASP A 87 -9.07 11.60 -1.89
N PRO A 88 -9.25 10.29 -1.71
CA PRO A 88 -8.33 9.28 -2.21
C PRO A 88 -8.35 9.16 -3.75
N ASN A 89 -9.38 9.67 -4.44
CA ASN A 89 -9.48 9.56 -5.90
C ASN A 89 -8.26 10.15 -6.60
N HIS A 90 -7.68 11.25 -6.09
CA HIS A 90 -6.50 11.89 -6.68
C HIS A 90 -5.25 11.01 -6.72
N TYR A 91 -5.15 9.99 -5.84
CA TYR A 91 -4.03 9.05 -5.85
C TYR A 91 -4.20 7.92 -6.87
N PHE A 92 -5.41 7.74 -7.38
CA PHE A 92 -5.79 6.63 -8.26
C PHE A 92 -6.32 7.08 -9.62
N THR A 93 -6.54 8.38 -9.83
CA THR A 93 -6.76 8.94 -11.16
C THR A 93 -5.56 8.56 -12.01
N GLY A 94 -5.77 7.59 -12.91
CA GLY A 94 -4.72 7.06 -13.77
C GLY A 94 -3.97 8.19 -14.47
N SER A 95 -2.68 7.97 -14.70
CA SER A 95 -1.83 8.84 -15.52
C SER A 95 -2.58 9.20 -16.81
N ASN A 96 -3.12 10.41 -16.89
CA ASN A 96 -3.45 11.04 -18.16
C ASN A 96 -2.15 11.58 -18.74
N THR A 97 -1.25 10.68 -19.16
CA THR A 97 -0.29 10.86 -20.25
C THR A 97 0.37 9.52 -20.54
#